data_AF-A0A1M5HXG2-F1
#
_entry.id   AF-A0A1M5HXG2-F1
#
_cell.length_a   1.000
_cell.length_b   1.000
_cell.length_c   1.000
_cell.angle_alpha   90.00
_cell.angle_beta   90.00
_cell.angle_gamma   90.00
#
_symmetry.space_group_name_H-M   'P 1'
#
loop_
_entity.id
_entity.type
_entity.pdbx_description
1 polymer ?
#
loop_
_entity_poly.entity_id
_entity_poly.type
_entity_poly.pdbx_seq_one_letter_code
_entity_poly.pdbx_strand_id
1 'polypeptide(L)'
;MLRQLQLDLIADIAAFDEDEEVRVAARETLTKAEAGDAGAIQQFFDHGQQDAKARARKRRDEADARNRALIESLAGTGGPVFNAAVERALKGNAHDRADFLAFGRDIAAEQDRRDGAYDKELKQRRRAHVQLAADRGTPEVSAAAKAALAAGDAAIEEFLKTGYLAAAQRDAQARDRQLEELERKRKEAEAASEAAQRTARAMRARQNLLAAHADGVRALERAANDMTSAANVSRETARTLASDQAGGSYHPELYQRARDEVARFVGYAVKDAQDARAAAAGAGTQVDILLQNGMPHGAQWAKVVQGMAGSAEAAKGAAETAAHAVDAIGAEAAATDAAAKAKAHEENAKRWRANAESHAAAAARLAQAAQEQAEAAADAARRTKLMRLEAEAALRGAKAHAEKVKQARADAERERDVAAEKRREAERWRQEAAVKRQEAEAKQREAAQQREAAKREAEIANQKRQEAEAQQRIASQRRMDAQAQEQTAA
;
A
#
# COMPACT_ATOMS: atom_id res chain seq x y z
N MET A 1 85.68 5.30 -70.84
CA MET A 1 84.85 4.44 -69.96
C MET A 1 84.23 5.25 -68.81
N LEU A 2 85.01 5.97 -68.00
CA LEU A 2 84.51 6.74 -66.84
C LEU A 2 83.42 7.78 -67.17
N ARG A 3 83.57 8.50 -68.29
CA ARG A 3 82.63 9.56 -68.72
C ARG A 3 81.23 9.04 -69.08
N GLN A 4 81.14 7.85 -69.69
CA GLN A 4 79.85 7.26 -70.07
C GLN A 4 79.04 6.89 -68.82
N LEU A 5 79.71 6.29 -67.82
CA LEU A 5 79.09 5.95 -66.53
C LEU A 5 78.55 7.19 -65.80
N GLN A 6 79.24 8.32 -65.90
CA GLN A 6 78.79 9.59 -65.30
C GLN A 6 77.55 10.16 -66.00
N LEU A 7 77.44 10.01 -67.33
CA LEU A 7 76.27 10.42 -68.09
C LEU A 7 75.06 9.54 -67.79
N ASP A 8 75.26 8.22 -67.73
CA ASP A 8 74.20 7.27 -67.38
C ASP A 8 73.66 7.56 -65.96
N LEU A 9 74.53 7.87 -64.99
CA LEU A 9 74.12 8.27 -63.64
C LEU A 9 73.31 9.57 -63.60
N ILE A 10 73.66 10.58 -64.41
CA ILE A 10 72.90 11.82 -64.49
C ILE A 10 71.54 11.57 -65.15
N ALA A 11 71.45 10.67 -66.14
CA ALA A 11 70.19 10.26 -66.76
C ALA A 11 69.24 9.57 -65.78
N ASP A 12 69.76 8.70 -64.91
CA ASP A 12 68.97 8.07 -63.84
C ASP A 12 68.46 9.12 -62.83
N ILE A 13 69.31 10.06 -62.42
CA ILE A 13 68.91 11.16 -61.53
C ILE A 13 67.82 12.03 -62.20
N ALA A 14 67.93 12.32 -63.49
CA ALA A 14 66.95 13.10 -64.26
C ALA A 14 65.57 12.41 -64.38
N ALA A 15 65.54 11.09 -64.34
CA ALA A 15 64.33 10.29 -64.47
C ALA A 15 63.67 9.98 -63.11
N PHE A 16 64.47 9.70 -62.07
CA PHE A 16 63.97 9.02 -60.87
C PHE A 16 64.27 9.71 -59.53
N ASP A 17 65.01 10.83 -59.47
CA ASP A 17 65.24 11.51 -58.19
C ASP A 17 63.91 12.01 -57.60
N GLU A 18 63.71 11.92 -56.28
CA GLU A 18 62.46 12.31 -55.61
C GLU A 18 62.18 13.82 -55.74
N ASP A 19 63.24 14.63 -55.80
CA ASP A 19 63.16 16.09 -55.88
C ASP A 19 63.13 16.56 -57.34
N GLU A 20 62.04 17.23 -57.72
CA GLU A 20 61.87 17.80 -59.07
C GLU A 20 63.02 18.75 -59.42
N GLU A 21 63.52 19.53 -58.46
CA GLU A 21 64.65 20.44 -58.66
C GLU A 21 65.94 19.71 -59.06
N VAL A 22 66.16 18.50 -58.53
CA VAL A 22 67.33 17.67 -58.83
C VAL A 22 67.17 16.99 -60.19
N ARG A 23 65.95 16.54 -60.52
CA ARG A 23 65.61 16.03 -61.85
C ARG A 23 65.85 17.08 -62.92
N VAL A 24 65.38 18.31 -62.70
CA VAL A 24 65.56 19.45 -63.62
C VAL A 24 67.03 19.79 -63.79
N ALA A 25 67.80 19.91 -62.70
CA ALA A 25 69.23 20.18 -62.78
C ALA A 25 70.01 19.10 -63.54
N ALA A 26 69.66 17.82 -63.35
CA ALA A 26 70.27 16.71 -64.08
C ALA A 26 69.95 16.74 -65.58
N ARG A 27 68.70 17.04 -65.96
CA ARG A 27 68.31 17.24 -67.37
C ARG A 27 69.09 18.37 -68.03
N GLU A 28 69.19 19.51 -67.35
CA GLU A 28 69.96 20.66 -67.83
C GLU A 28 71.45 20.31 -68.03
N THR A 29 72.03 19.51 -67.14
CA THR A 29 73.42 19.04 -67.27
C THR A 29 73.61 18.10 -68.46
N LEU A 30 72.69 17.17 -68.72
CA LEU A 30 72.75 16.30 -69.91
C LEU A 30 72.74 17.12 -71.20
N THR A 31 71.82 18.09 -71.30
CA THR A 31 71.75 18.98 -72.46
C THR A 31 73.04 19.77 -72.68
N LYS A 32 73.68 20.26 -71.60
CA LYS A 32 74.97 20.97 -71.70
C LYS A 32 76.13 20.06 -72.09
N ALA A 33 76.16 18.82 -71.58
CA ALA A 33 77.19 17.85 -71.91
C ALA A 33 77.11 17.37 -73.37
N GLU A 34 75.91 17.22 -73.93
CA GLU A 34 75.66 16.91 -75.35
C GLU A 34 76.09 18.07 -76.27
N ALA A 35 75.92 19.31 -75.81
CA ALA A 35 76.33 20.52 -76.53
C ALA A 35 77.86 20.77 -76.55
N GLY A 36 78.66 19.85 -75.99
CA GLY A 36 80.12 19.89 -76.06
C GLY A 36 80.84 20.53 -74.87
N ASP A 37 80.11 20.92 -73.81
CA ASP A 37 80.73 21.44 -72.59
C ASP A 37 81.40 20.31 -71.78
N ALA A 38 82.73 20.22 -71.90
CA ALA A 38 83.53 19.21 -71.23
C ALA A 38 83.52 19.34 -69.68
N GLY A 39 83.12 20.51 -69.13
CA GLY A 39 83.05 20.77 -67.70
C GLY A 39 81.68 20.56 -67.04
N ALA A 40 80.59 20.45 -67.82
CA ALA A 40 79.21 20.43 -67.30
C ALA A 40 78.93 19.25 -66.35
N ILE A 41 79.45 18.06 -66.68
CA ILE A 41 79.31 16.84 -65.85
C ILE A 41 80.01 17.05 -64.50
N GLN A 42 81.22 17.60 -64.52
CA GLN A 42 82.00 17.82 -63.31
C GLN A 42 81.37 18.90 -62.43
N GLN A 43 80.89 20.00 -63.02
CA GLN A 43 80.16 21.05 -62.29
C GLN A 43 78.87 20.55 -61.63
N PHE A 44 78.15 19.61 -62.25
CA PHE A 44 76.94 19.02 -61.66
C PHE A 44 77.25 18.19 -60.42
N PHE A 45 78.29 17.36 -60.46
CA PHE A 45 78.67 16.56 -59.29
C PHE A 45 79.37 17.39 -58.20
N ASP A 46 80.14 18.41 -58.58
CA ASP A 46 80.84 19.27 -57.62
C ASP A 46 79.85 20.14 -56.84
N HIS A 47 78.89 20.76 -57.54
CA HIS A 47 77.95 21.72 -56.91
C HIS A 47 76.51 21.60 -57.41
N GLY A 48 76.25 21.33 -58.69
CA GLY A 48 74.90 21.41 -59.28
C GLY A 48 73.84 20.50 -58.64
N GLN A 49 74.20 19.27 -58.27
CA GLN A 49 73.30 18.34 -57.57
C GLN A 49 73.03 18.80 -56.13
N GLN A 50 74.05 19.33 -55.44
CA GLN A 50 73.91 19.84 -54.07
C GLN A 50 73.05 21.10 -54.03
N ASP A 51 73.22 22.01 -54.99
CA ASP A 51 72.43 23.24 -55.12
C ASP A 51 70.96 22.95 -55.43
N ALA A 52 70.69 21.92 -56.26
CA ALA A 52 69.35 21.47 -56.55
C ALA A 52 68.68 20.83 -55.32
N LYS A 53 69.40 19.99 -54.57
CA LYS A 53 68.94 19.44 -53.28
C LYS A 53 68.68 20.54 -52.25
N ALA A 54 69.52 21.57 -52.21
CA ALA A 54 69.32 22.72 -51.33
C ALA A 54 68.06 23.53 -51.70
N ARG A 55 67.79 23.72 -53.00
CA ARG A 55 66.56 24.36 -53.49
C ARG A 55 65.31 23.55 -53.15
N ALA A 56 65.34 22.23 -53.33
CA ALA A 56 64.24 21.35 -52.96
C ALA A 56 63.97 21.37 -51.45
N ARG A 57 65.02 21.33 -50.62
CA ARG A 57 64.90 21.51 -49.16
C ARG A 57 64.25 22.83 -48.80
N LYS A 58 64.71 23.94 -49.38
CA LYS A 58 64.13 25.27 -49.14
C LYS A 58 62.63 25.32 -49.49
N ARG A 59 62.21 24.74 -50.63
CA ARG A 59 60.79 24.67 -51.00
C ARG A 59 59.98 23.85 -49.99
N ARG A 60 60.51 22.69 -49.56
CA ARG A 60 59.86 21.82 -48.56
C ARG A 60 59.73 22.56 -47.21
N ASP A 61 60.76 23.27 -46.78
CA ASP A 61 60.77 24.07 -45.54
C ASP A 61 59.77 25.24 -45.61
N GLU A 62 59.69 25.94 -46.74
CA GLU A 62 58.70 27.00 -46.95
C GLU A 62 57.26 26.47 -46.99
N ALA A 63 57.05 25.32 -47.62
CA ALA A 63 55.73 24.66 -47.65
C ALA A 63 55.34 24.20 -46.23
N ASP A 64 56.29 23.68 -45.47
CA ASP A 64 56.09 23.29 -44.08
C ASP A 64 55.75 24.48 -43.18
N ALA A 65 56.47 25.60 -43.33
CA ALA A 65 56.20 26.82 -42.57
C ALA A 65 54.79 27.38 -42.86
N ARG A 66 54.36 27.36 -44.13
CA ARG A 66 52.99 27.73 -44.52
C ARG A 66 51.96 26.77 -43.92
N ASN A 67 52.20 25.46 -43.98
CA ASN A 67 51.31 24.46 -43.40
C ASN A 67 51.18 24.62 -41.88
N ARG A 68 52.29 24.86 -41.18
CA ARG A 68 52.29 25.12 -39.73
C ARG A 68 51.45 26.36 -39.39
N ALA A 69 51.65 27.48 -40.08
CA ALA A 69 50.89 28.70 -39.84
C ALA A 69 49.37 28.50 -40.07
N LEU A 70 48.99 27.72 -41.09
CA LEU A 70 47.59 27.37 -41.34
C LEU A 70 47.01 26.53 -40.20
N ILE A 71 47.74 25.54 -39.69
CA ILE A 71 47.26 24.67 -38.60
C ILE A 71 47.18 25.42 -37.27
N GLU A 72 48.12 26.33 -36.98
CA GLU A 72 48.08 27.18 -35.78
C GLU A 72 46.81 28.04 -35.73
N SER A 73 46.36 28.56 -36.88
CA SER A 73 45.11 29.34 -36.96
C SER A 73 43.83 28.53 -36.66
N LEU A 74 43.91 27.20 -36.70
CA LEU A 74 42.79 26.30 -36.44
C LEU A 74 42.68 25.89 -34.97
N ALA A 75 43.69 26.18 -34.14
CA ALA A 75 43.67 25.84 -32.72
C ALA A 75 42.51 26.52 -31.99
N GLY A 76 41.70 25.74 -31.27
CA GLY A 76 40.56 26.24 -30.49
C GLY A 76 39.29 26.54 -31.29
N THR A 77 39.29 26.28 -32.60
CA THR A 77 38.13 26.55 -33.47
C THR A 77 37.16 25.37 -33.59
N GLY A 78 37.58 24.15 -33.22
CA GLY A 78 36.78 22.93 -33.29
C GLY A 78 36.45 22.32 -31.92
N GLY A 79 35.87 21.12 -31.94
CA GLY A 79 35.58 20.36 -30.72
C GLY A 79 36.83 19.68 -30.14
N PRO A 80 36.65 18.88 -29.08
CA PRO A 80 37.76 18.25 -28.35
C PRO A 80 38.64 17.35 -29.25
N VAL A 81 38.05 16.57 -30.15
CA VAL A 81 38.79 15.66 -31.04
C VAL A 81 39.53 16.46 -32.11
N PHE A 82 38.90 17.51 -32.65
CA PHE A 82 39.52 18.43 -33.59
C PHE A 82 40.72 19.15 -33.00
N ASN A 83 40.60 19.72 -31.80
CA ASN A 83 41.70 20.43 -31.14
C ASN A 83 42.85 19.49 -30.78
N ALA A 84 42.55 18.25 -30.37
CA ALA A 84 43.58 17.23 -30.14
C ALA A 84 44.30 16.83 -31.44
N ALA A 85 43.59 16.77 -32.56
CA ALA A 85 44.18 16.50 -33.88
C ALA A 85 45.05 17.67 -34.37
N VAL A 86 44.60 18.92 -34.16
CA VAL A 86 45.41 20.13 -34.41
C VAL A 86 46.70 20.11 -33.60
N GLU A 87 46.62 19.84 -32.29
CA GLU A 87 47.82 19.75 -31.44
C GLU A 87 48.79 18.66 -31.89
N ARG A 88 48.26 17.50 -32.31
CA ARG A 88 49.08 16.38 -32.80
C ARG A 88 49.82 16.78 -34.09
N ALA A 89 49.14 17.45 -35.02
CA ALA A 89 49.74 17.91 -36.26
C ALA A 89 50.82 18.98 -36.03
N LEU A 90 50.61 19.90 -35.08
CA LEU A 90 51.61 20.91 -34.71
C LEU A 90 52.88 20.30 -34.09
N LYS A 91 52.72 19.26 -33.26
CA LYS A 91 53.84 18.53 -32.63
C LYS A 91 54.55 17.56 -33.59
N GLY A 92 53.94 17.22 -34.73
CA GLY A 92 54.44 16.26 -35.72
C GLY A 92 55.48 16.82 -36.69
N ASN A 93 55.85 16.01 -37.69
CA ASN A 93 56.76 16.39 -38.78
C ASN A 93 56.00 17.08 -39.95
N ALA A 94 56.72 17.43 -41.02
CA ALA A 94 56.13 18.10 -42.18
C ALA A 94 55.07 17.27 -42.93
N HIS A 95 55.22 15.95 -42.91
CA HIS A 95 54.25 15.03 -43.50
C HIS A 95 52.97 14.99 -42.66
N ASP A 96 53.07 14.89 -41.33
CA ASP A 96 51.92 14.90 -40.41
C ASP A 96 51.08 16.19 -40.56
N ARG A 97 51.73 17.33 -40.80
CA ARG A 97 51.06 18.62 -41.06
C ARG A 97 50.35 18.63 -42.41
N ALA A 98 50.98 18.12 -43.46
CA ALA A 98 50.36 18.03 -44.78
C ALA A 98 49.14 17.09 -44.77
N ASP A 99 49.25 15.94 -44.11
CA ASP A 99 48.20 14.93 -43.98
C ASP A 99 47.00 15.44 -43.17
N PHE A 100 47.27 16.17 -42.09
CA PHE A 100 46.21 16.82 -41.31
C PHE A 100 45.40 17.82 -42.16
N LEU A 101 46.07 18.65 -42.96
CA LEU A 101 45.39 19.60 -43.85
C LEU A 101 44.68 18.92 -45.02
N ALA A 102 45.21 17.80 -45.52
CA ALA A 102 44.64 17.07 -46.65
C ALA A 102 43.37 16.28 -46.27
N PHE A 103 43.36 15.64 -45.10
CA PHE A 103 42.23 14.80 -44.67
C PHE A 103 41.97 14.78 -43.16
N GLY A 104 42.99 14.95 -42.32
CA GLY A 104 42.84 14.85 -40.85
C GLY A 104 41.88 15.87 -40.24
N ARG A 105 41.80 17.08 -40.81
CA ARG A 105 40.89 18.15 -40.38
C ARG A 105 39.43 17.75 -40.48
N ASP A 106 39.03 17.24 -41.64
CA ASP A 106 37.63 16.94 -41.93
C ASP A 106 37.16 15.68 -41.18
N ILE A 107 38.06 14.70 -41.01
CA ILE A 107 37.82 13.50 -40.17
C ILE A 107 37.57 13.89 -38.72
N ALA A 108 38.43 14.73 -38.14
CA ALA A 108 38.31 15.13 -36.74
C ALA A 108 37.06 16.00 -36.49
N ALA A 109 36.70 16.89 -37.44
CA ALA A 109 35.47 17.68 -37.36
C ALA A 109 34.19 16.83 -37.52
N GLU A 110 34.22 15.78 -38.35
CA GLU A 110 33.13 14.81 -38.46
C GLU A 110 32.98 13.98 -37.18
N GLN A 111 34.09 13.60 -36.55
CA GLN A 111 34.08 12.85 -35.29
C GLN A 111 33.46 13.66 -34.15
N ASP A 112 33.86 14.92 -33.97
CA ASP A 112 33.24 15.81 -32.97
C ASP A 112 31.74 16.01 -33.21
N ARG A 113 31.31 16.09 -34.48
CA ARG A 113 29.88 16.17 -34.83
C ARG A 113 29.13 14.90 -34.44
N ARG A 114 29.71 13.72 -34.64
CA ARG A 114 29.12 12.44 -34.25
C ARG A 114 29.04 12.28 -32.74
N ASP A 115 30.10 12.60 -32.02
CA ASP A 115 30.16 12.49 -30.56
C ASP A 115 29.16 13.47 -29.90
N GLY A 116 29.09 14.71 -30.39
CA GLY A 116 28.10 15.68 -29.92
C GLY A 116 26.65 15.32 -30.24
N ALA A 117 26.40 14.61 -31.34
CA ALA A 117 25.07 14.10 -31.67
C ALA A 117 24.67 12.92 -30.77
N TYR A 118 25.60 12.01 -30.50
CA TYR A 118 25.39 10.87 -29.62
C TYR A 118 25.05 11.30 -28.18
N ASP A 119 25.78 12.28 -27.64
CA ASP A 119 25.53 12.82 -26.30
C ASP A 119 24.14 13.48 -26.18
N LYS A 120 23.71 14.20 -27.21
CA LYS A 120 22.37 14.78 -27.27
C LYS A 120 21.30 13.70 -27.30
N GLU A 121 21.50 12.66 -28.11
CA GLU A 121 20.55 11.55 -28.22
C GLU A 121 20.45 10.79 -26.89
N LEU A 122 21.57 10.51 -26.24
CA LEU A 122 21.60 9.84 -24.93
C LEU A 122 20.83 10.64 -23.88
N LYS A 123 21.03 11.96 -23.82
CA LYS A 123 20.27 12.84 -22.90
C LYS A 123 18.78 12.83 -23.20
N GLN A 124 18.39 12.85 -24.47
CA GLN A 124 16.98 12.75 -24.88
C GLN A 124 16.36 11.41 -24.48
N ARG A 125 17.05 10.28 -24.71
CA ARG A 125 16.58 8.95 -24.28
C ARG A 125 16.42 8.86 -22.77
N ARG A 126 17.38 9.36 -22.00
CA ARG A 126 17.31 9.43 -20.53
C ARG A 126 16.10 10.26 -20.08
N ARG A 127 15.89 11.44 -20.67
CA ARG A 127 14.74 12.29 -20.38
C ARG A 127 13.41 11.62 -20.72
N ALA A 128 13.31 10.93 -21.85
CA ALA A 128 12.13 10.16 -22.23
C ALA A 128 11.84 9.01 -21.24
N HIS A 129 12.89 8.33 -20.77
CA HIS A 129 12.74 7.26 -19.78
C HIS A 129 12.24 7.80 -18.42
N VAL A 130 12.76 8.94 -17.96
CA VAL A 130 12.29 9.57 -16.72
C VAL A 130 10.89 10.16 -16.89
N GLN A 131 10.53 10.66 -18.07
CA GLN A 131 9.17 11.08 -18.39
C GLN A 131 8.16 9.94 -18.25
N LEU A 132 8.50 8.74 -18.74
CA LEU A 132 7.65 7.56 -18.58
C LEU A 132 7.46 7.21 -17.08
N ALA A 133 8.53 7.29 -16.29
CA ALA A 133 8.46 7.07 -14.84
C ALA A 133 7.63 8.16 -14.12
N ALA A 134 7.69 9.41 -14.58
CA ALA A 134 6.88 10.50 -14.06
C ALA A 134 5.38 10.30 -14.34
N ASP A 135 5.03 9.77 -15.51
CA ASP A 135 3.64 9.63 -15.95
C ASP A 135 2.97 8.33 -15.46
N ARG A 136 3.73 7.22 -15.40
CA ARG A 136 3.21 5.88 -15.09
C ARG A 136 3.84 5.20 -13.87
N GLY A 137 4.76 5.88 -13.19
CA GLY A 137 5.39 5.35 -11.99
C GLY A 137 4.41 5.24 -10.83
N THR A 138 4.77 4.42 -9.85
CA THR A 138 4.14 4.40 -8.53
C THR A 138 4.33 5.75 -7.81
N PRO A 139 3.52 6.09 -6.80
CA PRO A 139 3.44 7.46 -6.27
C PRO A 139 4.78 8.12 -5.94
N GLU A 140 5.67 7.44 -5.22
CA GLU A 140 6.98 7.97 -4.86
C GLU A 140 7.92 8.04 -6.07
N VAL A 141 7.87 7.03 -6.96
CA VAL A 141 8.65 7.00 -8.21
C VAL A 141 8.23 8.14 -9.17
N SER A 142 6.93 8.40 -9.30
CA SER A 142 6.37 9.49 -10.10
C SER A 142 6.80 10.85 -9.54
N ALA A 143 6.72 11.02 -8.22
CA ALA A 143 7.15 12.26 -7.57
C ALA A 143 8.65 12.53 -7.76
N ALA A 144 9.49 11.51 -7.55
CA ALA A 144 10.94 11.62 -7.72
C ALA A 144 11.33 11.87 -9.19
N ALA A 145 10.67 11.21 -10.15
CA ALA A 145 10.89 11.44 -11.58
C ALA A 145 10.50 12.87 -12.01
N LYS A 146 9.37 13.40 -11.51
CA LYS A 146 8.96 14.80 -11.77
C LYS A 146 9.96 15.80 -11.21
N ALA A 147 10.48 15.56 -10.01
CA ALA A 147 11.51 16.40 -9.41
C ALA A 147 12.81 16.37 -10.24
N ALA A 148 13.22 15.20 -10.73
CA ALA A 148 14.41 15.06 -11.58
C ALA A 148 14.26 15.78 -12.94
N LEU A 149 13.09 15.67 -13.58
CA LEU A 149 12.81 16.38 -14.84
C LEU A 149 12.84 17.90 -14.67
N ALA A 150 12.38 18.41 -13.52
CA ALA A 150 12.38 19.83 -13.21
C ALA A 150 13.80 20.36 -12.91
N ALA A 151 14.66 19.55 -12.29
CA ALA A 151 16.02 19.93 -11.90
C ALA A 151 17.06 19.82 -13.04
N GLY A 152 16.77 19.07 -14.11
CA GLY A 152 17.59 19.02 -15.33
C GLY A 152 18.45 17.76 -15.49
N ASP A 153 19.30 17.74 -16.51
CA ASP A 153 19.94 16.51 -17.01
C ASP A 153 20.81 15.77 -15.99
N ALA A 154 21.50 16.50 -15.10
CA ALA A 154 22.29 15.89 -14.02
C ALA A 154 21.41 15.17 -12.98
N ALA A 155 20.23 15.73 -12.67
CA ALA A 155 19.27 15.11 -11.76
C ALA A 155 18.55 13.92 -12.41
N ILE A 156 18.31 13.97 -13.73
CA ILE A 156 17.80 12.84 -14.53
C ILE A 156 18.77 11.65 -14.45
N GLU A 157 20.07 11.91 -14.60
CA GLU A 157 21.10 10.86 -14.49
C GLU A 157 21.16 10.27 -13.08
N GLU A 158 21.18 11.11 -12.04
CA GLU A 158 21.20 10.64 -10.65
C GLU A 158 19.93 9.87 -10.27
N PHE A 159 18.77 10.30 -10.77
CA PHE A 159 17.51 9.56 -10.59
C PHE A 159 17.58 8.17 -11.22
N LEU A 160 18.09 8.06 -12.45
CA LEU A 160 18.24 6.75 -13.11
C LEU A 160 19.28 5.86 -12.41
N LYS A 161 20.28 6.44 -11.76
CA LYS A 161 21.36 5.72 -11.08
C LYS A 161 20.94 5.19 -9.70
N THR A 162 20.32 6.03 -8.87
CA THR A 162 20.02 5.69 -7.46
C THR A 162 18.60 6.09 -7.05
N GLY A 163 18.09 7.22 -7.55
CA GLY A 163 16.81 7.79 -7.12
C GLY A 163 15.59 6.92 -7.42
N TYR A 164 15.59 6.19 -8.54
CA TYR A 164 14.50 5.28 -8.92
C TYR A 164 14.36 4.14 -7.90
N LEU A 165 15.46 3.49 -7.55
CA LEU A 165 15.45 2.37 -6.60
C LEU A 165 15.00 2.83 -5.20
N ALA A 166 15.50 3.98 -4.75
CA ALA A 166 15.13 4.55 -3.46
C ALA A 166 13.63 4.92 -3.38
N ALA A 167 13.07 5.42 -4.49
CA ALA A 167 11.64 5.72 -4.57
C ALA A 167 10.78 4.45 -4.63
N ALA A 168 11.21 3.45 -5.42
CA ALA A 168 10.54 2.16 -5.51
C ALA A 168 10.53 1.40 -4.17
N GLN A 169 11.60 1.50 -3.38
CA GLN A 169 11.67 0.94 -2.03
C GLN A 169 10.68 1.63 -1.07
N ARG A 170 10.54 2.97 -1.15
CA ARG A 170 9.53 3.69 -0.36
C ARG A 170 8.11 3.27 -0.72
N ASP A 171 7.81 3.12 -2.01
CA ASP A 171 6.51 2.62 -2.46
C ASP A 171 6.24 1.18 -1.96
N ALA A 172 7.25 0.31 -1.95
CA ALA A 172 7.14 -1.04 -1.40
C ALA A 172 6.82 -1.01 0.10
N GLN A 173 7.58 -0.24 0.89
CA GLN A 173 7.35 -0.08 2.34
C GLN A 173 5.97 0.52 2.65
N ALA A 174 5.50 1.47 1.84
CA ALA A 174 4.18 2.07 2.03
C ALA A 174 3.06 1.05 1.81
N ARG A 175 3.19 0.18 0.79
CA ARG A 175 2.26 -0.93 0.55
C ARG A 175 2.30 -1.95 1.68
N ASP A 176 3.48 -2.33 2.13
CA ASP A 176 3.64 -3.29 3.23
C ASP A 176 2.96 -2.77 4.50
N ARG A 177 3.17 -1.49 4.85
CA ARG A 177 2.47 -0.84 5.98
C ARG A 177 0.96 -0.81 5.81
N GLN A 178 0.46 -0.54 4.60
CA GLN A 178 -0.99 -0.59 4.34
C GLN A 178 -1.56 -2.00 4.52
N LEU A 179 -0.85 -3.02 4.04
CA LEU A 179 -1.25 -4.42 4.19
C LEU A 179 -1.26 -4.82 5.67
N GLU A 180 -0.22 -4.48 6.42
CA GLU A 180 -0.14 -4.70 7.87
C GLU A 180 -1.29 -4.01 8.62
N GLU A 181 -1.63 -2.76 8.24
CA GLU A 181 -2.73 -2.04 8.85
C GLU A 181 -4.10 -2.67 8.53
N LEU A 182 -4.29 -3.13 7.29
CA LEU A 182 -5.50 -3.85 6.88
C LEU A 182 -5.63 -5.19 7.60
N GLU A 183 -4.54 -5.94 7.74
CA GLU A 183 -4.51 -7.18 8.51
C GLU A 183 -4.81 -6.94 10.00
N ARG A 184 -4.23 -5.88 10.59
CA ARG A 184 -4.54 -5.49 11.97
C ARG A 184 -6.02 -5.17 12.13
N LYS A 185 -6.58 -4.34 11.26
CA LYS A 185 -8.01 -4.01 11.25
C LYS A 185 -8.89 -5.25 11.08
N ARG A 186 -8.48 -6.19 10.23
CA ARG A 186 -9.19 -7.47 10.05
C ARG A 186 -9.16 -8.32 11.31
N LYS A 187 -7.98 -8.47 11.94
CA LYS A 187 -7.82 -9.19 13.22
C LYS A 187 -8.64 -8.54 14.34
N GLU A 188 -8.66 -7.21 14.42
CA GLU A 188 -9.48 -6.46 15.37
C GLU A 188 -10.98 -6.70 15.14
N ALA A 189 -11.42 -6.71 13.88
CA ALA A 189 -12.81 -7.00 13.51
C ALA A 189 -13.21 -8.46 13.81
N GLU A 190 -12.33 -9.42 13.52
CA GLU A 190 -12.51 -10.84 13.86
C GLU A 190 -12.61 -11.01 15.38
N ALA A 191 -11.70 -10.42 16.15
CA ALA A 191 -11.72 -10.45 17.61
C ALA A 191 -12.98 -9.80 18.20
N ALA A 192 -13.45 -8.69 17.62
CA ALA A 192 -14.70 -8.04 18.01
C ALA A 192 -15.93 -8.92 17.70
N SER A 193 -15.95 -9.58 16.54
CA SER A 193 -17.01 -10.53 16.15
C SER A 193 -17.05 -11.74 17.09
N GLU A 194 -15.90 -12.34 17.39
CA GLU A 194 -15.81 -13.43 18.36
C GLU A 194 -16.27 -13.00 19.76
N ALA A 195 -15.85 -11.81 20.22
CA ALA A 195 -16.29 -11.26 21.49
C ALA A 195 -17.82 -11.04 21.52
N ALA A 196 -18.40 -10.55 20.42
CA ALA A 196 -19.84 -10.40 20.28
C ALA A 196 -20.57 -11.75 20.30
N GLN A 197 -20.04 -12.78 19.62
CA GLN A 197 -20.61 -14.13 19.63
C GLN A 197 -20.53 -14.78 21.02
N ARG A 198 -19.39 -14.68 21.72
CA ARG A 198 -19.25 -15.14 23.11
C ARG A 198 -20.25 -14.45 24.03
N THR A 199 -20.41 -13.14 23.88
CA THR A 199 -21.39 -12.34 24.63
C THR A 199 -22.82 -12.78 24.33
N ALA A 200 -23.18 -12.99 23.07
CA ALA A 200 -24.51 -13.45 22.68
C ALA A 200 -24.83 -14.85 23.25
N ARG A 201 -23.87 -15.77 23.23
CA ARG A 201 -24.00 -17.11 23.86
C ARG A 201 -24.21 -17.00 25.36
N ALA A 202 -23.41 -16.18 26.04
CA ALA A 202 -23.56 -15.95 27.48
C ALA A 202 -24.89 -15.29 27.84
N MET A 203 -25.38 -14.32 27.04
CA MET A 203 -26.67 -13.68 27.28
C MET A 203 -27.85 -14.65 27.10
N ARG A 204 -27.79 -15.53 26.09
CA ARG A 204 -28.78 -16.62 25.95
C ARG A 204 -28.73 -17.58 27.14
N ALA A 205 -27.54 -17.96 27.59
CA ALA A 205 -27.39 -18.82 28.76
C ALA A 205 -28.00 -18.18 30.01
N ARG A 206 -27.79 -16.87 30.23
CA ARG A 206 -28.44 -16.11 31.31
C ARG A 206 -29.96 -16.09 31.19
N GLN A 207 -30.49 -15.89 29.98
CA GLN A 207 -31.94 -15.91 29.76
C GLN A 207 -32.53 -17.28 30.11
N ASN A 208 -31.90 -18.35 29.66
CA ASN A 208 -32.33 -19.72 29.97
C ASN A 208 -32.22 -20.04 31.47
N LEU A 209 -31.19 -19.53 32.14
CA LEU A 209 -31.01 -19.65 33.58
C LEU A 209 -32.12 -18.93 34.36
N LEU A 210 -32.57 -17.75 33.90
CA LEU A 210 -33.73 -17.05 34.48
C LEU A 210 -35.03 -17.83 34.25
N ALA A 211 -35.20 -18.44 33.09
CA ALA A 211 -36.35 -19.31 32.82
C ALA A 211 -36.35 -20.53 33.75
N ALA A 212 -35.22 -21.23 33.87
CA ALA A 212 -35.06 -22.35 34.80
C ALA A 212 -35.32 -21.93 36.25
N HIS A 213 -34.90 -20.73 36.64
CA HIS A 213 -35.22 -20.18 37.96
C HIS A 213 -36.72 -19.94 38.15
N ALA A 214 -37.39 -19.33 37.17
CA ALA A 214 -38.84 -19.13 37.22
C ALA A 214 -39.60 -20.46 37.32
N ASP A 215 -39.17 -21.48 36.58
CA ASP A 215 -39.77 -22.81 36.64
C ASP A 215 -39.51 -23.49 38.00
N GLY A 216 -38.30 -23.36 38.54
CA GLY A 216 -37.94 -23.84 39.88
C GLY A 216 -38.78 -23.20 40.98
N VAL A 217 -39.01 -21.89 40.94
CA VAL A 217 -39.88 -21.17 41.90
C VAL A 217 -41.32 -21.67 41.80
N ARG A 218 -41.87 -21.80 40.59
CA ARG A 218 -43.24 -22.29 40.41
C ARG A 218 -43.41 -23.73 40.91
N ALA A 219 -42.43 -24.60 40.63
CA ALA A 219 -42.46 -25.98 41.10
C ALA A 219 -42.38 -26.04 42.64
N LEU A 220 -41.52 -25.21 43.25
CA LEU A 220 -41.43 -25.11 44.70
C LEU A 220 -42.73 -24.62 45.34
N GLU A 221 -43.35 -23.59 44.78
CA GLU A 221 -44.62 -23.04 45.25
C GLU A 221 -45.73 -24.10 45.23
N ARG A 222 -45.87 -24.83 44.13
CA ARG A 222 -46.86 -25.91 44.02
C ARG A 222 -46.58 -27.06 45.00
N ALA A 223 -45.33 -27.51 45.10
CA ALA A 223 -44.94 -28.54 46.07
C ALA A 223 -45.23 -28.12 47.53
N ALA A 224 -45.01 -26.85 47.88
CA ALA A 224 -45.32 -26.32 49.21
C ALA A 224 -46.85 -26.24 49.47
N ASN A 225 -47.63 -25.88 48.45
CA ASN A 225 -49.09 -25.87 48.53
C ASN A 225 -49.66 -27.29 48.69
N ASP A 226 -49.13 -28.27 47.96
CA ASP A 226 -49.53 -29.68 48.07
C ASP A 226 -49.15 -30.25 49.44
N MET A 227 -47.95 -29.96 49.93
CA MET A 227 -47.53 -30.31 51.29
C MET A 227 -48.51 -29.76 52.33
N THR A 228 -48.89 -28.49 52.22
CA THR A 228 -49.82 -27.84 53.15
C THR A 228 -51.21 -28.48 53.09
N SER A 229 -51.67 -28.82 51.88
CA SER A 229 -52.95 -29.49 51.65
C SER A 229 -52.97 -30.90 52.24
N ALA A 230 -51.90 -31.69 52.01
CA ALA A 230 -51.74 -33.01 52.61
C ALA A 230 -51.72 -32.94 54.15
N ALA A 231 -51.03 -31.95 54.73
CA ALA A 231 -51.00 -31.73 56.17
C ALA A 231 -52.38 -31.33 56.74
N ASN A 232 -53.19 -30.58 55.99
CA ASN A 232 -54.56 -30.24 56.37
C ASN A 232 -55.46 -31.48 56.42
N VAL A 233 -55.41 -32.32 55.38
CA VAL A 233 -56.15 -33.59 55.34
C VAL A 233 -55.78 -34.47 56.52
N SER A 234 -54.48 -34.58 56.85
CA SER A 234 -54.02 -35.33 58.00
C SER A 234 -54.59 -34.81 59.33
N ARG A 235 -54.60 -33.48 59.53
CA ARG A 235 -55.19 -32.85 60.73
C ARG A 235 -56.71 -33.07 60.82
N GLU A 236 -57.41 -32.98 59.70
CA GLU A 236 -58.85 -33.23 59.64
C GLU A 236 -59.20 -34.69 59.94
N THR A 237 -58.40 -35.62 59.42
CA THR A 237 -58.50 -37.06 59.74
C THR A 237 -58.31 -37.30 61.25
N ALA A 238 -57.34 -36.62 61.88
CA ALA A 238 -57.13 -36.72 63.33
C ALA A 238 -58.34 -36.19 64.13
N ARG A 239 -59.00 -35.12 63.68
CA ARG A 239 -60.23 -34.62 64.30
C ARG A 239 -61.38 -35.61 64.13
N THR A 240 -61.48 -36.25 62.96
CA THR A 240 -62.47 -37.30 62.69
C THR A 240 -62.31 -38.47 63.65
N LEU A 241 -61.07 -38.94 63.85
CA LEU A 241 -60.74 -39.97 64.83
C LEU A 241 -61.16 -39.60 66.27
N ALA A 242 -60.87 -38.38 66.71
CA ALA A 242 -61.28 -37.92 68.03
C ALA A 242 -62.81 -37.90 68.19
N SER A 243 -63.53 -37.50 67.13
CA SER A 243 -64.99 -37.52 67.11
C SER A 243 -65.56 -38.95 67.14
N ASP A 244 -65.01 -39.86 66.35
CA ASP A 244 -65.40 -41.27 66.32
C ASP A 244 -65.15 -41.95 67.68
N GLN A 245 -64.01 -41.66 68.32
CA GLN A 245 -63.69 -42.15 69.67
C GLN A 245 -64.65 -41.63 70.73
N ALA A 246 -65.06 -40.35 70.65
CA ALA A 246 -66.02 -39.76 71.58
C ALA A 246 -67.46 -40.27 71.37
N GLY A 247 -67.84 -40.52 70.11
CA GLY A 247 -69.17 -41.01 69.73
C GLY A 247 -69.34 -42.53 69.80
N GLY A 248 -68.26 -43.30 69.94
CA GLY A 248 -68.29 -44.77 69.93
C GLY A 248 -68.62 -45.37 68.55
N SER A 249 -68.46 -44.59 67.48
CA SER A 249 -68.77 -44.97 66.09
C SER A 249 -67.49 -45.10 65.26
N TYR A 250 -67.52 -45.92 64.20
CA TYR A 250 -66.43 -46.03 63.23
C TYR A 250 -66.97 -45.87 61.82
N HIS A 251 -66.46 -44.87 61.09
CA HIS A 251 -66.89 -44.56 59.73
C HIS A 251 -65.75 -44.81 58.73
N PRO A 252 -65.56 -46.06 58.24
CA PRO A 252 -64.42 -46.43 57.40
C PRO A 252 -64.30 -45.59 56.11
N GLU A 253 -65.43 -45.16 55.55
CA GLU A 253 -65.47 -44.37 54.31
C GLU A 253 -64.79 -43.00 54.45
N LEU A 254 -64.83 -42.37 55.64
CA LEU A 254 -64.19 -41.08 55.89
C LEU A 254 -62.65 -41.20 55.86
N TYR A 255 -62.12 -42.28 56.44
CA TYR A 255 -60.69 -42.54 56.43
C TYR A 255 -60.19 -42.95 55.05
N GLN A 256 -60.97 -43.74 54.30
CA GLN A 256 -60.61 -44.10 52.93
C GLN A 256 -60.58 -42.87 52.02
N ARG A 257 -61.57 -41.98 52.13
CA ARG A 257 -61.59 -40.72 51.39
C ARG A 257 -60.37 -39.86 51.71
N ALA A 258 -59.99 -39.75 52.98
CA ALA A 258 -58.80 -39.03 53.39
C ALA A 258 -57.51 -39.63 52.81
N ARG A 259 -57.40 -40.98 52.75
CA ARG A 259 -56.28 -41.68 52.11
C ARG A 259 -56.18 -41.38 50.62
N ASP A 260 -57.30 -41.42 49.91
CA ASP A 260 -57.33 -41.14 48.47
C ASP A 260 -56.95 -39.67 48.18
N GLU A 261 -57.43 -38.75 49.01
CA GLU A 261 -57.17 -37.32 48.86
C GLU A 261 -55.72 -36.95 49.18
N VAL A 262 -55.14 -37.48 50.27
CA VAL A 262 -53.72 -37.26 50.60
C VAL A 262 -52.80 -37.92 49.57
N ALA A 263 -53.16 -39.09 49.04
CA ALA A 263 -52.40 -39.76 47.97
C ALA A 263 -52.33 -38.92 46.68
N ARG A 264 -53.40 -38.19 46.35
CA ARG A 264 -53.39 -37.24 45.22
C ARG A 264 -52.40 -36.10 45.44
N PHE A 265 -52.41 -35.48 46.61
CA PHE A 265 -51.47 -34.40 46.93
C PHE A 265 -50.01 -34.88 46.96
N VAL A 266 -49.76 -36.10 47.46
CA VAL A 266 -48.44 -36.73 47.36
C VAL A 266 -48.03 -36.92 45.90
N GLY A 267 -48.93 -37.40 45.04
CA GLY A 267 -48.68 -37.54 43.61
C GLY A 267 -48.29 -36.23 42.93
N TYR A 268 -48.97 -35.12 43.28
CA TYR A 268 -48.62 -33.78 42.77
C TYR A 268 -47.28 -33.29 43.31
N ALA A 269 -47.04 -33.42 44.62
CA ALA A 269 -45.77 -33.02 45.24
C ALA A 269 -44.56 -33.81 44.68
N VAL A 270 -44.74 -35.10 44.36
CA VAL A 270 -43.71 -35.92 43.69
C VAL A 270 -43.37 -35.35 42.32
N LYS A 271 -44.39 -35.01 41.53
CA LYS A 271 -44.20 -34.44 40.19
C LYS A 271 -43.52 -33.08 40.26
N ASP A 272 -43.96 -32.20 41.17
CA ASP A 272 -43.38 -30.88 41.30
C ASP A 272 -41.93 -30.92 41.81
N ALA A 273 -41.58 -31.88 42.69
CA ALA A 273 -40.19 -32.10 43.08
C ALA A 273 -39.32 -32.57 41.89
N GLN A 274 -39.86 -33.40 40.99
CA GLN A 274 -39.17 -33.81 39.76
C GLN A 274 -38.98 -32.62 38.80
N ASP A 275 -40.00 -31.79 38.62
CA ASP A 275 -39.92 -30.58 37.79
C ASP A 275 -38.87 -29.60 38.34
N ALA A 276 -38.81 -29.41 39.66
CA ALA A 276 -37.79 -28.59 40.31
C ALA A 276 -36.37 -29.14 40.10
N ARG A 277 -36.18 -30.46 40.17
CA ARG A 277 -34.89 -31.12 39.87
C ARG A 277 -34.49 -30.92 38.40
N ALA A 278 -35.42 -31.04 37.47
CA ALA A 278 -35.17 -30.83 36.05
C ALA A 278 -34.73 -29.38 35.79
N ALA A 279 -35.41 -28.40 36.42
CA ALA A 279 -35.01 -27.00 36.37
C ALA A 279 -33.60 -26.76 36.92
N ALA A 280 -33.24 -27.40 38.04
CA ALA A 280 -31.89 -27.31 38.61
C ALA A 280 -30.81 -27.90 37.70
N ALA A 281 -31.08 -29.04 37.06
CA ALA A 281 -30.17 -29.64 36.08
C ALA A 281 -29.97 -28.72 34.86
N GLY A 282 -31.07 -28.17 34.31
CA GLY A 282 -31.03 -27.21 33.21
C GLY A 282 -30.24 -25.95 33.56
N ALA A 283 -30.41 -25.42 34.77
CA ALA A 283 -29.63 -24.28 35.27
C ALA A 283 -28.13 -24.61 35.36
N GLY A 284 -27.77 -25.82 35.81
CA GLY A 284 -26.38 -26.30 35.82
C GLY A 284 -25.72 -26.26 34.44
N THR A 285 -26.40 -26.77 33.41
CA THR A 285 -25.89 -26.71 32.02
C THR A 285 -25.68 -25.28 31.53
N GLN A 286 -26.56 -24.34 31.90
CA GLN A 286 -26.35 -22.94 31.51
C GLN A 286 -25.16 -22.31 32.22
N VAL A 287 -24.84 -22.72 33.44
CA VAL A 287 -23.65 -22.27 34.15
C VAL A 287 -22.37 -22.75 33.48
N ASP A 288 -22.34 -24.00 33.01
CA ASP A 288 -21.18 -24.51 32.26
C ASP A 288 -20.91 -23.67 31.01
N ILE A 289 -21.98 -23.28 30.29
CA ILE A 289 -21.87 -22.37 29.14
C ILE A 289 -21.32 -21.00 29.56
N LEU A 290 -21.75 -20.45 30.70
CA LEU A 290 -21.24 -19.18 31.21
C LEU A 290 -19.76 -19.25 31.58
N LEU A 291 -19.33 -20.34 32.23
CA LEU A 291 -17.93 -20.56 32.61
C LEU A 291 -17.03 -20.74 31.38
N GLN A 292 -17.45 -21.56 30.40
CA GLN A 292 -16.72 -21.77 29.15
C GLN A 292 -16.54 -20.48 28.34
N ASN A 293 -17.48 -19.54 28.42
CA ASN A 293 -17.39 -18.24 27.73
C ASN A 293 -16.69 -17.16 28.56
N GLY A 294 -16.10 -17.50 29.71
CA GLY A 294 -15.38 -16.54 30.57
C GLY A 294 -16.29 -15.52 31.26
N MET A 295 -17.58 -15.82 31.39
CA MET A 295 -18.58 -14.92 31.97
C MET A 295 -19.25 -15.55 33.20
N PRO A 296 -18.50 -15.84 34.28
CA PRO A 296 -18.99 -16.59 35.45
C PRO A 296 -20.12 -15.90 36.21
N HIS A 297 -20.35 -14.60 35.93
CA HIS A 297 -21.45 -13.86 36.52
C HIS A 297 -22.80 -14.44 36.09
N GLY A 298 -23.58 -14.84 37.09
CA GLY A 298 -24.83 -15.58 36.92
C GLY A 298 -24.75 -17.00 37.47
N ALA A 299 -23.57 -17.59 37.62
CA ALA A 299 -23.41 -18.97 38.09
C ALA A 299 -24.01 -19.25 39.47
N GLN A 300 -24.05 -18.23 40.33
CA GLN A 300 -24.65 -18.31 41.67
C GLN A 300 -26.15 -18.62 41.63
N TRP A 301 -26.86 -18.22 40.59
CA TRP A 301 -28.29 -18.52 40.46
C TRP A 301 -28.56 -20.01 40.28
N ALA A 302 -27.64 -20.79 39.71
CA ALA A 302 -27.84 -22.24 39.67
C ALA A 302 -27.80 -22.87 41.06
N LYS A 303 -27.02 -22.32 42.01
CA LYS A 303 -27.07 -22.76 43.41
C LYS A 303 -28.43 -22.48 44.04
N VAL A 304 -29.01 -21.33 43.76
CA VAL A 304 -30.38 -20.98 44.19
C VAL A 304 -31.39 -21.98 43.63
N VAL A 305 -31.35 -22.29 42.34
CA VAL A 305 -32.26 -23.28 41.73
C VAL A 305 -32.02 -24.70 42.29
N GLN A 306 -30.77 -25.07 42.58
CA GLN A 306 -30.46 -26.34 43.28
C GLN A 306 -31.04 -26.38 44.69
N GLY A 307 -30.96 -25.28 45.45
CA GLY A 307 -31.60 -25.13 46.76
C GLY A 307 -33.12 -25.24 46.70
N MET A 308 -33.75 -24.69 45.64
CA MET A 308 -35.18 -24.84 45.37
C MET A 308 -35.56 -26.30 45.11
N ALA A 309 -34.78 -27.03 44.32
CA ALA A 309 -35.00 -28.46 44.09
C ALA A 309 -34.89 -29.28 45.39
N GLY A 310 -33.88 -28.99 46.23
CA GLY A 310 -33.75 -29.62 47.55
C GLY A 310 -34.93 -29.32 48.47
N SER A 311 -35.48 -28.11 48.39
CA SER A 311 -36.65 -27.67 49.15
C SER A 311 -37.95 -28.34 48.67
N ALA A 312 -38.13 -28.48 47.36
CA ALA A 312 -39.28 -29.17 46.78
C ALA A 312 -39.27 -30.67 47.13
N GLU A 313 -38.10 -31.32 47.15
CA GLU A 313 -37.96 -32.70 47.65
C GLU A 313 -38.28 -32.83 49.13
N ALA A 314 -37.93 -31.82 49.94
CA ALA A 314 -38.30 -31.81 51.34
C ALA A 314 -39.83 -31.65 51.53
N ALA A 315 -40.47 -30.80 50.71
CA ALA A 315 -41.93 -30.64 50.68
C ALA A 315 -42.64 -31.93 50.24
N LYS A 316 -42.09 -32.65 49.26
CA LYS A 316 -42.54 -33.98 48.87
C LYS A 316 -42.46 -34.97 50.05
N GLY A 317 -41.32 -35.10 50.71
CA GLY A 317 -41.17 -36.01 51.86
C GLY A 317 -42.12 -35.66 53.01
N ALA A 318 -42.41 -34.38 53.18
CA ALA A 318 -43.41 -33.86 54.10
C ALA A 318 -44.86 -34.22 53.69
N ALA A 319 -45.19 -34.25 52.40
CA ALA A 319 -46.49 -34.72 51.93
C ALA A 319 -46.65 -36.25 52.12
N GLU A 320 -45.61 -37.04 51.79
CA GLU A 320 -45.57 -38.50 52.00
C GLU A 320 -45.77 -38.83 53.49
N THR A 321 -45.15 -38.03 54.34
CA THR A 321 -45.31 -38.09 55.80
C THR A 321 -46.76 -37.89 56.24
N ALA A 322 -47.45 -36.89 55.68
CA ALA A 322 -48.86 -36.65 55.98
C ALA A 322 -49.75 -37.82 55.52
N ALA A 323 -49.41 -38.47 54.40
CA ALA A 323 -50.11 -39.68 53.95
C ALA A 323 -49.95 -40.84 54.92
N HIS A 324 -48.72 -41.11 55.38
CA HIS A 324 -48.46 -42.13 56.40
C HIS A 324 -49.19 -41.85 57.72
N ALA A 325 -49.36 -40.57 58.08
CA ALA A 325 -50.15 -40.18 59.24
C ALA A 325 -51.65 -40.49 59.06
N VAL A 326 -52.22 -40.24 57.87
CA VAL A 326 -53.61 -40.62 57.57
C VAL A 326 -53.80 -42.14 57.63
N ASP A 327 -52.84 -42.91 57.08
CA ASP A 327 -52.87 -44.37 57.16
C ASP A 327 -52.84 -44.88 58.61
N ALA A 328 -51.97 -44.29 59.43
CA ALA A 328 -51.81 -44.59 60.84
C ALA A 328 -53.08 -44.27 61.66
N ILE A 329 -53.69 -43.10 61.42
CA ILE A 329 -54.96 -42.70 62.04
C ILE A 329 -56.08 -43.68 61.67
N GLY A 330 -56.18 -44.05 60.39
CA GLY A 330 -57.19 -45.01 59.94
C GLY A 330 -56.98 -46.41 60.54
N ALA A 331 -55.73 -46.86 60.69
CA ALA A 331 -55.42 -48.14 61.34
C ALA A 331 -55.80 -48.15 62.84
N GLU A 332 -55.59 -47.02 63.51
CA GLU A 332 -55.97 -46.85 64.91
C GLU A 332 -57.50 -46.82 65.09
N ALA A 333 -58.21 -46.14 64.20
CA ALA A 333 -59.68 -46.12 64.17
C ALA A 333 -60.26 -47.54 64.02
N ALA A 334 -59.61 -48.40 63.21
CA ALA A 334 -60.04 -49.77 62.95
C ALA A 334 -59.69 -50.78 64.07
N ALA A 335 -58.83 -50.42 65.03
CA ALA A 335 -58.43 -51.32 66.11
C ALA A 335 -59.62 -51.62 67.06
N THR A 336 -59.82 -52.89 67.40
CA THR A 336 -61.03 -53.34 68.12
C THR A 336 -60.85 -53.50 69.63
N ASP A 337 -59.64 -53.75 70.14
CA ASP A 337 -59.36 -53.89 71.58
C ASP A 337 -58.48 -52.76 72.15
N ALA A 338 -58.58 -52.52 73.46
CA ALA A 338 -57.92 -51.40 74.13
C ALA A 338 -56.39 -51.50 74.17
N ALA A 339 -55.82 -52.70 74.25
CA ALA A 339 -54.37 -52.91 74.22
C ALA A 339 -53.81 -52.70 72.81
N ALA A 340 -54.50 -53.17 71.77
CA ALA A 340 -54.14 -52.87 70.39
C ALA A 340 -54.23 -51.36 70.09
N LYS A 341 -55.26 -50.66 70.58
CA LYS A 341 -55.37 -49.20 70.47
C LYS A 341 -54.20 -48.50 71.16
N ALA A 342 -53.89 -48.83 72.41
CA ALA A 342 -52.79 -48.19 73.15
C ALA A 342 -51.43 -48.39 72.47
N LYS A 343 -51.17 -49.59 71.93
CA LYS A 343 -49.94 -49.87 71.17
C LYS A 343 -49.89 -49.09 69.85
N ALA A 344 -51.00 -49.05 69.11
CA ALA A 344 -51.10 -48.27 67.87
C ALA A 344 -50.89 -46.77 68.13
N HIS A 345 -51.50 -46.22 69.19
CA HIS A 345 -51.29 -44.84 69.65
C HIS A 345 -49.83 -44.54 69.94
N GLU A 346 -49.12 -45.42 70.65
CA GLU A 346 -47.70 -45.22 70.99
C GLU A 346 -46.80 -45.23 69.74
N GLU A 347 -47.02 -46.18 68.83
CA GLU A 347 -46.30 -46.25 67.56
C GLU A 347 -46.60 -45.03 66.67
N ASN A 348 -47.86 -44.58 66.64
CA ASN A 348 -48.29 -43.39 65.93
C ASN A 348 -47.60 -42.15 66.50
N ALA A 349 -47.59 -41.96 67.83
CA ALA A 349 -46.93 -40.83 68.47
C ALA A 349 -45.41 -40.77 68.17
N LYS A 350 -44.74 -41.92 68.13
CA LYS A 350 -43.32 -42.01 67.72
C LYS A 350 -43.13 -41.57 66.26
N ARG A 351 -43.97 -42.05 65.35
CA ARG A 351 -43.94 -41.65 63.93
C ARG A 351 -44.21 -40.16 63.77
N TRP A 352 -45.22 -39.62 64.43
CA TRP A 352 -45.55 -38.19 64.42
C TRP A 352 -44.38 -37.31 64.88
N ARG A 353 -43.63 -37.73 65.90
CA ARG A 353 -42.47 -36.97 66.39
C ARG A 353 -41.32 -36.96 65.37
N ALA A 354 -40.95 -38.12 64.84
CA ALA A 354 -39.92 -38.23 63.79
C ALA A 354 -40.30 -37.41 62.54
N ASN A 355 -41.59 -37.42 62.21
CA ASN A 355 -42.16 -36.65 61.11
C ASN A 355 -42.09 -35.14 61.36
N ALA A 356 -42.45 -34.67 62.56
CA ALA A 356 -42.34 -33.25 62.92
C ALA A 356 -40.89 -32.74 62.88
N GLU A 357 -39.92 -33.55 63.29
CA GLU A 357 -38.49 -33.25 63.17
C GLU A 357 -38.06 -33.14 61.69
N SER A 358 -38.53 -34.04 60.84
CA SER A 358 -38.32 -33.98 59.38
C SER A 358 -38.89 -32.71 58.76
N HIS A 359 -40.11 -32.30 59.14
CA HIS A 359 -40.72 -31.05 58.69
C HIS A 359 -39.94 -29.81 59.16
N ALA A 360 -39.47 -29.79 60.41
CA ALA A 360 -38.65 -28.69 60.93
C ALA A 360 -37.33 -28.56 60.15
N ALA A 361 -36.69 -29.68 59.82
CA ALA A 361 -35.48 -29.70 58.99
C ALA A 361 -35.77 -29.22 57.55
N ALA A 362 -36.92 -29.59 56.97
CA ALA A 362 -37.35 -29.13 55.66
C ALA A 362 -37.58 -27.60 55.64
N ALA A 363 -38.29 -27.07 56.65
CA ALA A 363 -38.54 -25.64 56.79
C ALA A 363 -37.25 -24.83 56.98
N ALA A 364 -36.28 -25.36 57.73
CA ALA A 364 -34.96 -24.74 57.87
C ALA A 364 -34.20 -24.66 56.53
N ARG A 365 -34.24 -25.73 55.71
CA ARG A 365 -33.63 -25.73 54.36
C ARG A 365 -34.31 -24.73 53.42
N LEU A 366 -35.64 -24.64 53.46
CA LEU A 366 -36.43 -23.64 52.73
C LEU A 366 -36.01 -22.21 53.11
N ALA A 367 -35.90 -21.93 54.41
CA ALA A 367 -35.49 -20.61 54.90
C ALA A 367 -34.06 -20.25 54.45
N GLN A 368 -33.13 -21.22 54.48
CA GLN A 368 -31.78 -21.03 53.97
C GLN A 368 -31.78 -20.73 52.46
N ALA A 369 -32.52 -21.50 51.66
CA ALA A 369 -32.62 -21.27 50.22
C ALA A 369 -33.21 -19.89 49.89
N ALA A 370 -34.21 -19.43 50.65
CA ALA A 370 -34.79 -18.10 50.51
C ALA A 370 -33.78 -16.98 50.86
N GLN A 371 -32.95 -17.18 51.90
CA GLN A 371 -31.87 -16.25 52.23
C GLN A 371 -30.83 -16.18 51.10
N GLU A 372 -30.37 -17.32 50.59
CA GLU A 372 -29.41 -17.38 49.47
C GLU A 372 -29.97 -16.69 48.21
N GLN A 373 -31.28 -16.85 47.94
CA GLN A 373 -31.97 -16.14 46.85
C GLN A 373 -32.00 -14.62 47.07
N ALA A 374 -32.27 -14.15 48.29
CA ALA A 374 -32.27 -12.73 48.61
C ALA A 374 -30.88 -12.10 48.45
N GLU A 375 -29.83 -12.81 48.87
CA GLU A 375 -28.44 -12.37 48.70
C GLU A 375 -28.04 -12.31 47.22
N ALA A 376 -28.39 -13.32 46.42
CA ALA A 376 -28.15 -13.33 44.98
C ALA A 376 -28.90 -12.20 44.25
N ALA A 377 -30.15 -11.92 44.64
CA ALA A 377 -30.92 -10.81 44.10
C ALA A 377 -30.31 -9.44 44.47
N ALA A 378 -29.84 -9.27 45.71
CA ALA A 378 -29.16 -8.05 46.15
C ALA A 378 -27.85 -7.81 45.39
N ASP A 379 -27.06 -8.87 45.13
CA ASP A 379 -25.82 -8.75 44.34
C ASP A 379 -26.12 -8.42 42.88
N ALA A 380 -27.13 -9.06 42.29
CA ALA A 380 -27.58 -8.75 40.94
C ALA A 380 -28.01 -7.27 40.81
N ALA A 381 -28.81 -6.76 41.75
CA ALA A 381 -29.25 -5.36 41.76
C ALA A 381 -28.07 -4.37 41.83
N ARG A 382 -27.07 -4.63 42.69
CA ARG A 382 -25.85 -3.81 42.76
C ARG A 382 -25.10 -3.80 41.43
N ARG A 383 -24.95 -4.95 40.78
CA ARG A 383 -24.23 -5.08 39.51
C ARG A 383 -24.96 -4.42 38.36
N THR A 384 -26.29 -4.56 38.26
CA THR A 384 -27.08 -3.86 37.23
C THR A 384 -26.89 -2.35 37.34
N LYS A 385 -26.79 -1.81 38.56
CA LYS A 385 -26.49 -0.39 38.77
C LYS A 385 -25.10 -0.01 38.24
N LEU A 386 -24.08 -0.84 38.46
CA LEU A 386 -22.72 -0.63 37.93
C LEU A 386 -22.69 -0.71 36.40
N MET A 387 -23.27 -1.76 35.81
CA MET A 387 -23.32 -1.92 34.35
C MET A 387 -24.08 -0.80 33.65
N ARG A 388 -25.12 -0.25 34.29
CA ARG A 388 -25.82 0.94 33.78
C ARG A 388 -24.87 2.15 33.70
N LEU A 389 -24.06 2.37 34.74
CA LEU A 389 -23.08 3.46 34.76
C LEU A 389 -21.99 3.27 33.69
N GLU A 390 -21.51 2.04 33.51
CA GLU A 390 -20.54 1.69 32.46
C GLU A 390 -21.12 1.88 31.06
N ALA A 391 -22.37 1.43 30.83
CA ALA A 391 -23.06 1.63 29.56
C ALA A 391 -23.30 3.12 29.26
N GLU A 392 -23.65 3.93 30.26
CA GLU A 392 -23.76 5.39 30.14
C GLU A 392 -22.41 6.05 29.82
N ALA A 393 -21.30 5.54 30.36
CA ALA A 393 -19.95 5.99 30.01
C ALA A 393 -19.58 5.59 28.57
N ALA A 394 -19.85 4.35 28.17
CA ALA A 394 -19.62 3.86 26.81
C ALA A 394 -20.43 4.65 25.77
N LEU A 395 -21.70 4.95 26.06
CA LEU A 395 -22.55 5.78 25.20
C LEU A 395 -21.96 7.19 25.03
N ARG A 396 -21.43 7.80 26.10
CA ARG A 396 -20.73 9.10 26.02
C ARG A 396 -19.49 9.01 25.13
N GLY A 397 -18.69 7.95 25.29
CA GLY A 397 -17.53 7.70 24.43
C GLY A 397 -17.89 7.52 22.96
N ALA A 398 -18.93 6.74 22.67
CA ALA A 398 -19.41 6.50 21.31
C ALA A 398 -19.94 7.80 20.65
N LYS A 399 -20.66 8.65 21.40
CA LYS A 399 -21.09 9.97 20.92
C LYS A 399 -19.89 10.87 20.59
N ALA A 400 -18.88 10.92 21.47
CA ALA A 400 -17.67 11.69 21.21
C ALA A 400 -16.91 11.20 19.96
N HIS A 401 -16.84 9.88 19.76
CA HIS A 401 -16.25 9.30 18.55
C HIS A 401 -17.05 9.63 17.29
N ALA A 402 -18.39 9.55 17.36
CA ALA A 402 -19.24 9.93 16.24
C ALA A 402 -19.06 11.40 15.83
N GLU A 403 -18.92 12.32 16.79
CA GLU A 403 -18.61 13.72 16.51
C GLU A 403 -17.23 13.90 15.86
N LYS A 404 -16.20 13.18 16.32
CA LYS A 404 -14.89 13.19 15.66
C LYS A 404 -14.95 12.70 14.21
N VAL A 405 -15.73 11.64 13.94
CA VAL A 405 -15.92 11.13 12.57
C VAL A 405 -16.63 12.16 11.69
N LYS A 406 -17.65 12.85 12.22
CA LYS A 406 -18.30 13.96 11.49
C LYS A 406 -17.31 15.07 11.15
N GLN A 407 -16.47 15.48 12.12
CA GLN A 407 -15.43 16.48 11.90
C GLN A 407 -14.44 16.04 10.83
N ALA A 408 -13.91 14.81 10.93
CA ALA A 408 -12.99 14.25 9.94
C ALA A 408 -13.61 14.20 8.52
N ARG A 409 -14.90 13.89 8.41
CA ARG A 409 -15.62 13.95 7.13
C ARG A 409 -15.71 15.38 6.60
N ALA A 410 -16.05 16.35 7.45
CA ALA A 410 -16.10 17.76 7.05
C ALA A 410 -14.72 18.27 6.61
N ASP A 411 -13.64 17.84 7.27
CA ASP A 411 -12.26 18.13 6.86
C ASP A 411 -11.93 17.52 5.50
N ALA A 412 -12.27 16.25 5.27
CA ALA A 412 -12.07 15.60 3.98
C ALA A 412 -12.88 16.27 2.85
N GLU A 413 -14.10 16.74 3.13
CA GLU A 413 -14.91 17.50 2.17
C GLU A 413 -14.25 18.86 1.85
N ARG A 414 -13.71 19.58 2.85
CA ARG A 414 -12.92 20.80 2.62
C ARG A 414 -11.68 20.55 1.76
N GLU A 415 -10.91 19.50 2.06
CA GLU A 415 -9.72 19.14 1.29
C GLU A 415 -10.07 18.80 -0.16
N ARG A 416 -11.16 18.07 -0.39
CA ARG A 416 -11.66 17.76 -1.74
C ARG A 416 -11.98 19.03 -2.52
N ASP A 417 -12.62 20.01 -1.88
CA ASP A 417 -13.01 21.26 -2.53
C ASP A 417 -11.77 22.12 -2.86
N VAL A 418 -10.80 22.20 -1.94
CA VAL A 418 -9.48 22.82 -2.22
C VAL A 418 -8.78 22.14 -3.39
N ALA A 419 -8.79 20.80 -3.44
CA ALA A 419 -8.20 20.05 -4.55
C ALA A 419 -8.96 20.29 -5.88
N ALA A 420 -10.27 20.50 -5.84
CA ALA A 420 -11.05 20.88 -7.01
C ALA A 420 -10.70 22.29 -7.50
N GLU A 421 -10.53 23.26 -6.59
CA GLU A 421 -10.09 24.61 -6.93
C GLU A 421 -8.70 24.62 -7.55
N LYS A 422 -7.75 23.88 -6.97
CA LYS A 422 -6.40 23.73 -7.51
C LYS A 422 -6.38 23.13 -8.92
N ARG A 423 -7.29 22.17 -9.20
CA ARG A 423 -7.46 21.63 -10.56
C ARG A 423 -7.97 22.68 -11.55
N ARG A 424 -8.95 23.49 -11.16
CA ARG A 424 -9.45 24.62 -11.99
C ARG A 424 -8.38 25.67 -12.24
N GLU A 425 -7.56 25.97 -11.23
CA GLU A 425 -6.41 26.87 -11.37
C GLU A 425 -5.39 26.31 -12.36
N ALA A 426 -5.02 25.03 -12.24
CA ALA A 426 -4.12 24.36 -13.18
C ALA A 426 -4.67 24.27 -14.62
N GLU A 427 -5.99 24.15 -14.80
CA GLU A 427 -6.63 24.22 -16.11
C GLU A 427 -6.55 25.63 -16.72
N ARG A 428 -6.78 26.68 -15.93
CA ARG A 428 -6.61 28.07 -16.38
C ARG A 428 -5.17 28.34 -16.85
N TRP A 429 -4.18 27.93 -16.06
CA TRP A 429 -2.77 28.05 -16.45
C TRP A 429 -2.45 27.26 -17.74
N ARG A 430 -3.05 26.07 -17.94
CA ARG A 430 -2.90 25.31 -19.18
C ARG A 430 -3.49 26.04 -20.39
N GLN A 431 -4.64 26.68 -20.23
CA GLN A 431 -5.26 27.49 -21.29
C GLN A 431 -4.41 28.72 -21.62
N GLU A 432 -3.94 29.46 -20.62
CA GLU A 432 -3.04 30.60 -20.83
C GLU A 432 -1.73 30.20 -21.53
N ALA A 433 -1.12 29.07 -21.13
CA ALA A 433 0.05 28.54 -21.79
C ALA A 433 -0.23 28.10 -23.24
N ALA A 434 -1.44 27.63 -23.55
CA ALA A 434 -1.85 27.33 -24.93
C ALA A 434 -1.98 28.60 -25.77
N VAL A 435 -2.59 29.66 -25.24
CA VAL A 435 -2.70 30.97 -25.91
C VAL A 435 -1.30 31.54 -26.17
N LYS A 436 -0.40 31.52 -25.18
CA LYS A 436 0.98 31.99 -25.36
C LYS A 436 1.76 31.20 -26.42
N ARG A 437 1.50 29.90 -26.56
CA ARG A 437 2.07 29.09 -27.65
C ARG A 437 1.53 29.53 -29.02
N GLN A 438 0.23 29.75 -29.15
CA GLN A 438 -0.36 30.25 -30.40
C GLN A 438 0.19 31.63 -30.79
N GLU A 439 0.35 32.55 -29.83
CA GLU A 439 0.99 33.85 -30.05
C GLU A 439 2.44 33.69 -30.53
N ALA A 440 3.21 32.78 -29.92
CA ALA A 440 4.59 32.50 -30.32
C ALA A 440 4.69 31.90 -31.73
N GLU A 441 3.79 30.97 -32.08
CA GLU A 441 3.69 30.39 -33.42
C GLU A 441 3.31 31.45 -34.48
N ALA A 442 2.37 32.35 -34.16
CA ALA A 442 2.00 33.44 -35.05
C ALA A 442 3.20 34.38 -35.33
N LYS A 443 3.93 34.75 -34.28
CA LYS A 443 5.16 35.56 -34.41
C LYS A 443 6.25 34.85 -35.21
N GLN A 444 6.41 33.53 -35.05
CA GLN A 444 7.33 32.77 -35.89
C GLN A 444 6.92 32.78 -37.36
N ARG A 445 5.63 32.67 -37.68
CA ARG A 445 5.12 32.75 -39.06
C ARG A 445 5.35 34.13 -39.66
N GLU A 446 5.08 35.21 -38.92
CA GLU A 446 5.41 36.58 -39.35
C GLU A 446 6.90 36.74 -39.62
N ALA A 447 7.76 36.28 -38.70
CA ALA A 447 9.21 36.34 -38.89
C ALA A 447 9.67 35.54 -40.12
N ALA A 448 9.06 34.39 -40.41
CA ALA A 448 9.32 33.62 -41.61
C ALA A 448 8.88 34.36 -42.89
N GLN A 449 7.69 34.98 -42.89
CA GLN A 449 7.20 35.78 -44.02
C GLN A 449 8.10 36.98 -44.30
N GLN A 450 8.56 37.68 -43.25
CA GLN A 450 9.50 38.80 -43.38
C GLN A 450 10.84 38.34 -43.97
N ARG A 451 11.37 37.17 -43.55
CA ARG A 451 12.57 36.59 -44.16
C ARG A 451 12.37 36.27 -45.65
N GLU A 452 11.23 35.71 -46.02
CA GLU A 452 10.93 35.42 -47.43
C GLU A 452 10.74 36.70 -48.27
N ALA A 453 10.17 37.77 -47.70
CA ALA A 453 10.12 39.08 -48.34
C ALA A 453 11.53 39.65 -48.56
N ALA A 454 12.38 39.63 -47.52
CA ALA A 454 13.76 40.09 -47.60
C ALA A 454 14.60 39.32 -48.64
N LYS A 455 14.39 38.00 -48.76
CA LYS A 455 15.03 37.19 -49.83
C LYS A 455 14.60 37.65 -51.22
N ARG A 456 13.31 37.87 -51.45
CA ARG A 456 12.79 38.35 -52.75
C ARG A 456 13.34 39.74 -53.10
N GLU A 457 13.40 40.66 -52.15
CA GLU A 457 14.04 41.96 -52.36
C GLU A 457 15.53 41.83 -52.70
N ALA A 458 16.26 40.95 -52.00
CA ALA A 458 17.65 40.68 -52.31
C ALA A 458 17.85 40.09 -53.72
N GLU A 459 16.95 39.22 -54.19
CA GLU A 459 16.97 38.68 -55.55
C GLU A 459 16.71 39.77 -56.60
N ILE A 460 15.70 40.63 -56.38
CA ILE A 460 15.41 41.76 -57.28
C ILE A 460 16.59 42.73 -57.34
N ALA A 461 17.21 43.04 -56.19
CA ALA A 461 18.40 43.88 -56.13
C ALA A 461 19.57 43.26 -56.90
N ASN A 462 19.74 41.93 -56.80
CA ASN A 462 20.78 41.21 -57.54
C ASN A 462 20.52 41.21 -59.05
N GLN A 463 19.27 41.02 -59.49
CA GLN A 463 18.88 41.13 -60.91
C GLN A 463 19.16 42.53 -61.47
N LYS A 464 18.74 43.59 -60.76
CA LYS A 464 19.02 44.98 -61.17
C LYS A 464 20.52 45.26 -61.26
N ARG A 465 21.32 44.71 -60.36
CA ARG A 465 22.78 44.81 -60.43
C ARG A 465 23.34 44.12 -61.68
N GLN A 466 22.88 42.92 -62.01
CA GLN A 466 23.30 42.20 -63.22
C GLN A 466 22.90 42.95 -64.49
N GLU A 467 21.70 43.53 -64.54
CA GLU A 467 21.25 44.39 -65.64
C GLU A 467 22.12 45.64 -65.78
N ALA A 468 22.46 46.30 -64.68
CA ALA A 468 23.35 47.45 -64.67
C ALA A 468 24.76 47.08 -65.17
N GLU A 469 25.33 45.96 -64.72
CA GLU A 469 26.61 45.43 -65.22
C GLU A 469 26.56 45.06 -66.71
N ALA A 470 25.44 44.55 -67.21
CA ALA A 470 25.24 44.25 -68.63
C ALA A 470 25.16 45.55 -69.46
N GLN A 471 24.42 46.55 -69.00
CA GLN A 471 24.39 47.86 -69.65
C GLN A 471 25.76 48.54 -69.64
N GLN A 472 26.50 48.41 -68.54
CA GLN A 472 27.87 48.94 -68.43
C GLN A 472 28.82 48.26 -69.43
N ARG A 473 28.70 46.94 -69.65
CA ARG A 473 29.43 46.20 -70.69
C ARG A 473 29.06 46.65 -72.11
N ILE A 474 27.77 46.84 -72.39
CA ILE A 474 27.31 47.36 -73.69
C ILE A 474 27.87 48.77 -73.91
N ALA A 475 27.83 49.62 -72.89
CA ALA A 475 28.37 50.98 -72.96
C ALA A 475 29.89 50.98 -73.17
N SER A 476 30.64 50.12 -72.49
CA SER A 476 32.09 49.98 -72.73
C SER A 476 32.39 49.47 -74.13
N GLN A 477 31.61 48.51 -74.65
CA GLN A 477 31.79 47.98 -75.99
C GLN A 477 31.55 49.05 -77.05
N ARG A 478 30.45 49.81 -76.93
CA ARG A 478 30.18 50.96 -77.80
C ARG A 478 31.28 52.03 -77.75
N ARG A 479 31.90 52.26 -76.59
CA ARG A 479 33.06 53.16 -76.49
C ARG A 479 34.27 52.61 -77.24
N MET A 480 34.57 51.32 -77.11
CA MET A 480 35.65 50.68 -77.87
C MET A 480 35.39 50.72 -79.38
N ASP A 481 34.16 50.45 -79.81
CA ASP A 481 33.76 50.51 -81.22
C ASP A 481 33.89 51.94 -81.78
N ALA A 482 33.50 52.95 -81.00
CA ALA A 482 33.69 54.35 -81.36
C ALA A 482 35.17 54.73 -81.48
N GLN A 483 36.02 54.28 -80.54
CA GLN A 483 37.47 54.51 -80.60
C GLN A 483 38.13 53.79 -81.80
N ALA A 484 37.66 52.59 -82.15
CA ALA A 484 38.12 51.89 -83.34
C ALA A 484 37.73 52.62 -84.63
N GLN A 485 36.52 53.18 -84.70
CA GLN A 485 36.09 54.01 -85.83
C GLN A 485 36.90 55.30 -85.95
N GLU A 486 37.25 55.95 -84.84
CA GLU A 486 38.14 57.12 -84.84
C GLU A 486 39.56 56.77 -85.34
N GLN A 487 40.09 55.59 -85.01
CA GLN A 487 41.40 55.12 -85.51
C GLN A 487 41.40 54.70 -86.98
N THR A 488 40.23 54.39 -87.56
CA THR A 488 40.11 54.04 -88.98
C THR A 488 39.87 55.28 -89.86
N ALA A 489 39.51 56.41 -89.25
CA ALA A 489 39.24 57.69 -89.90
C ALA A 489 40.44 58.67 -89.85
N ALA A 490 41.52 58.31 -89.16
CA ALA A 490 42.82 58.97 -89.18
C ALA A 490 43.78 58.20 -90.10
#